data_AF-A0A929NZL2-F1
#
_entry.id   AF-A0A929NZL2-F1
#
_cell.length_a   1.000
_cell.length_b   1.000
_cell.length_c   1.000
_cell.angle_alpha   90.00
_cell.angle_beta   90.00
_cell.angle_gamma   90.00
#
_symmetry.space_group_name_H-M   'P 1'
#
loop_
_entity.id
_entity.type
_entity.pdbx_description
1 polymer ?
#
loop_
_entity_poly.entity_id
_entity_poly.type
_entity_poly.pdbx_seq_one_letter_code
_entity_poly.pdbx_strand_id
1 'polypeptide(L)'
;MIKYQLLLTIISVIISLSINAEVITDGTLGQNINLPGPDFQITSDLGQQHGGNLFHSFQDFNLNSLESATFSGSNSINNIISRVSGGNPSNINGLIRSTIPNADMYFLNPYGIIFGPNAKLDVFGSFHTSTADYLRLKDMGKFNARNLNDSLLTVASVEAFGFLTNTPASINIKSSKLYVPKNQTLSLIGGDLNMNGDLSLNNESETFHPKFPLKLFAEFGRINLASLSSSGEVIPNDTGLIINANGGKITINNTWIGVSGNGAGNIFIKGGNFELFNSELEGDSLDEDSETIDIQVDNLLLNGSEISTDTHG
;
A
#
# COMPACT_ATOMS: atom_id res chain seq x y z
N MET A 1 -71.22 -21.08 -1.08
CA MET A 1 -69.91 -21.41 -1.65
C MET A 1 -68.91 -20.39 -1.15
N ILE A 2 -68.02 -20.78 -0.22
CA ILE A 2 -66.96 -19.91 0.30
C ILE A 2 -65.65 -20.47 -0.28
N LYS A 3 -64.94 -19.67 -1.09
CA LYS A 3 -63.61 -20.01 -1.62
C LYS A 3 -62.56 -19.45 -0.67
N TYR A 4 -61.76 -20.32 -0.07
CA TYR A 4 -60.54 -19.93 0.63
C TYR A 4 -59.40 -19.82 -0.38
N GLN A 5 -58.79 -18.64 -0.45
CA GLN A 5 -57.64 -18.37 -1.30
C GLN A 5 -56.39 -18.51 -0.44
N LEU A 6 -55.62 -19.57 -0.69
CA LEU A 6 -54.38 -19.87 0.03
C LEU A 6 -53.28 -18.92 -0.49
N LEU A 7 -52.81 -18.01 0.35
CA LEU A 7 -51.70 -17.12 0.04
C LEU A 7 -50.39 -17.87 0.35
N LEU A 8 -49.63 -18.22 -0.67
CA LEU A 8 -48.32 -18.87 -0.53
C LEU A 8 -47.25 -17.78 -0.37
N THR A 9 -46.73 -17.59 0.84
CA THR A 9 -45.63 -16.66 1.10
C THR A 9 -44.31 -17.38 0.81
N ILE A 10 -43.65 -17.03 -0.29
CA ILE A 10 -42.27 -17.47 -0.57
C ILE A 10 -41.31 -16.61 0.27
N ILE A 11 -40.68 -17.23 1.27
CA ILE A 11 -39.56 -16.63 2.01
C ILE A 11 -38.30 -16.87 1.19
N SER A 12 -37.79 -15.80 0.57
CA SER A 12 -36.48 -15.80 -0.08
C SER A 12 -35.41 -15.71 0.99
N VAL A 13 -34.74 -16.82 1.29
CA VAL A 13 -33.55 -16.85 2.14
C VAL A 13 -32.39 -16.28 1.33
N ILE A 14 -32.00 -15.04 1.61
CA ILE A 14 -30.77 -14.45 1.10
C ILE A 14 -29.63 -15.09 1.88
N ILE A 15 -28.95 -16.07 1.28
CA ILE A 15 -27.72 -16.62 1.82
C ILE A 15 -26.63 -15.58 1.55
N SER A 16 -26.25 -14.82 2.56
CA SER A 16 -25.07 -13.97 2.52
C SER A 16 -23.84 -14.88 2.45
N LEU A 17 -23.21 -14.96 1.27
CA LEU A 17 -21.85 -15.49 1.16
C LEU A 17 -20.94 -14.53 1.94
N SER A 18 -20.54 -14.93 3.15
CA SER A 18 -19.47 -14.26 3.85
C SER A 18 -18.23 -14.33 2.97
N ILE A 19 -17.77 -13.18 2.47
CA ILE A 19 -16.41 -13.06 1.93
C ILE A 19 -15.51 -13.20 3.15
N ASN A 20 -15.08 -14.42 3.43
CA ASN A 20 -13.98 -14.62 4.37
C ASN A 20 -12.76 -13.94 3.74
N ALA A 21 -11.96 -13.26 4.55
CA ALA A 21 -10.63 -12.90 4.08
C ALA A 21 -9.88 -14.19 3.78
N GLU A 22 -9.04 -14.12 2.75
CA GLU A 22 -8.35 -15.28 2.22
C GLU A 22 -6.95 -14.84 1.79
N VAL A 23 -5.96 -15.61 2.22
CA VAL A 23 -4.60 -15.51 1.74
C VAL A 23 -4.29 -16.84 1.06
N ILE A 24 -4.36 -16.83 -0.27
CA ILE A 24 -4.22 -18.02 -1.10
C ILE A 24 -2.99 -17.83 -1.98
N THR A 25 -2.02 -18.73 -1.90
CA THR A 25 -0.88 -18.72 -2.82
C THR A 25 -1.29 -19.27 -4.19
N ASP A 26 -0.76 -18.72 -5.29
CA ASP A 26 -1.18 -19.13 -6.64
C ASP A 26 -0.48 -20.40 -7.16
N GLY A 27 0.57 -20.85 -6.48
CA GLY A 27 1.37 -22.02 -6.85
C GLY A 27 2.47 -21.76 -7.89
N THR A 28 2.69 -20.52 -8.32
CA THR A 28 3.73 -20.20 -9.30
C THR A 28 5.14 -20.08 -8.69
N LEU A 29 5.23 -19.80 -7.39
CA LEU A 29 6.49 -19.66 -6.65
C LEU A 29 6.60 -20.62 -5.45
N GLY A 30 5.70 -21.58 -5.34
CA GLY A 30 5.62 -22.45 -4.16
C GLY A 30 4.41 -23.36 -4.24
N GLN A 31 3.98 -23.91 -3.12
CA GLN A 31 2.74 -24.67 -3.07
C GLN A 31 1.53 -23.73 -3.25
N ASN A 32 0.48 -24.22 -3.92
CA ASN A 32 -0.83 -23.57 -3.93
C ASN A 32 -1.58 -24.00 -2.66
N ILE A 33 -1.79 -23.07 -1.74
CA ILE A 33 -2.38 -23.33 -0.43
C ILE A 33 -3.27 -22.15 -0.02
N ASN A 34 -4.43 -22.48 0.57
CA ASN A 34 -5.24 -21.52 1.32
C ASN A 34 -4.74 -21.51 2.76
N LEU A 35 -4.10 -20.40 3.17
CA LEU A 35 -3.48 -20.31 4.48
C LEU A 35 -4.55 -20.22 5.58
N PRO A 36 -4.38 -20.93 6.71
CA PRO A 36 -5.30 -20.81 7.82
C PRO A 36 -5.09 -19.49 8.55
N GLY A 37 -6.19 -18.76 8.79
CA GLY A 37 -6.21 -17.57 9.65
C GLY A 37 -6.41 -17.92 11.14
N PRO A 38 -6.52 -16.91 12.03
CA PRO A 38 -6.53 -15.47 11.72
C PRO A 38 -5.14 -14.86 11.54
N ASP A 39 -4.07 -15.58 11.88
CA ASP A 39 -2.67 -15.18 11.62
C ASP A 39 -2.08 -16.05 10.51
N PHE A 40 -2.20 -15.57 9.27
CA PHE A 40 -1.72 -16.23 8.06
C PHE A 40 -0.18 -16.23 8.05
N GLN A 41 0.41 -17.40 8.32
CA GLN A 41 1.86 -17.58 8.31
C GLN A 41 2.37 -17.67 6.87
N ILE A 42 3.17 -16.68 6.46
CA ILE A 42 3.81 -16.62 5.15
C ILE A 42 5.31 -16.85 5.33
N THR A 43 5.69 -18.11 5.44
CA THR A 43 7.08 -18.52 5.63
C THR A 43 7.83 -18.54 4.29
N SER A 44 9.15 -18.38 4.33
CA SER A 44 9.99 -18.30 3.13
C SER A 44 9.88 -19.52 2.19
N ASP A 45 9.48 -20.69 2.68
CA ASP A 45 9.25 -21.91 1.86
C ASP A 45 7.97 -21.85 1.00
N LEU A 46 7.10 -20.87 1.21
CA LEU A 46 5.96 -20.57 0.34
C LEU A 46 6.34 -19.66 -0.84
N GLY A 47 7.61 -19.34 -0.99
CA GLY A 47 8.14 -18.49 -2.05
C GLY A 47 9.45 -19.01 -2.63
N GLN A 48 10.07 -18.18 -3.48
CA GLN A 48 11.40 -18.46 -4.04
C GLN A 48 12.38 -17.36 -3.64
N GLN A 49 13.49 -17.73 -3.03
CA GLN A 49 14.56 -16.80 -2.68
C GLN A 49 15.66 -16.82 -3.74
N HIS A 50 16.02 -15.63 -4.23
CA HIS A 50 17.18 -15.39 -5.09
C HIS A 50 18.06 -14.32 -4.45
N GLY A 51 19.16 -14.75 -3.83
CA GLY A 51 20.03 -13.84 -3.06
C GLY A 51 19.25 -13.18 -1.92
N GLY A 52 19.27 -11.85 -1.86
CA GLY A 52 18.50 -11.09 -0.87
C GLY A 52 17.01 -10.93 -1.18
N ASN A 53 16.51 -11.38 -2.33
CA ASN A 53 15.11 -11.21 -2.71
C ASN A 53 14.32 -12.48 -2.44
N LEU A 54 13.27 -12.41 -1.62
CA LEU A 54 12.28 -13.47 -1.41
C LEU A 54 10.98 -13.11 -2.14
N PHE A 55 10.63 -13.89 -3.16
CA PHE A 55 9.45 -13.65 -3.98
C PHE A 55 8.27 -14.53 -3.54
N HIS A 56 7.11 -13.91 -3.32
CA HIS A 56 5.84 -14.58 -3.04
C HIS A 56 4.78 -14.25 -4.09
N SER A 57 3.89 -15.20 -4.34
CA SER A 57 2.81 -15.06 -5.33
C SER A 57 1.50 -15.57 -4.79
N PHE A 58 0.51 -14.69 -4.75
CA PHE A 58 -0.81 -14.93 -4.21
C PHE A 58 -1.85 -14.89 -5.31
N GLN A 59 -2.79 -15.84 -5.27
CA GLN A 59 -4.02 -15.75 -6.05
C GLN A 59 -4.88 -14.63 -5.46
N ASP A 60 -5.14 -14.69 -4.15
CA ASP A 60 -5.88 -13.68 -3.40
C ASP A 60 -5.14 -13.33 -2.12
N PHE A 61 -5.20 -12.05 -1.72
CA PHE A 61 -4.59 -11.56 -0.49
C PHE A 61 -5.52 -10.53 0.15
N ASN A 62 -6.29 -10.97 1.13
CA ASN A 62 -7.24 -10.17 1.88
C ASN A 62 -7.02 -10.38 3.38
N LEU A 63 -7.23 -9.34 4.19
CA LEU A 63 -7.19 -9.40 5.64
C LEU A 63 -8.42 -8.70 6.21
N ASN A 64 -9.16 -9.37 7.09
CA ASN A 64 -10.19 -8.76 7.90
C ASN A 64 -9.61 -8.06 9.14
N SER A 65 -10.49 -7.33 9.83
CA SER A 65 -10.18 -6.81 11.16
C SER A 65 -9.78 -7.95 12.10
N LEU A 66 -8.73 -7.71 12.89
CA LEU A 66 -8.13 -8.66 13.85
C LEU A 66 -7.38 -9.84 13.21
N GLU A 67 -7.23 -9.87 11.89
CA GLU A 67 -6.36 -10.82 11.21
C GLU A 67 -4.98 -10.22 10.92
N SER A 68 -3.99 -11.08 10.71
CA SER A 68 -2.64 -10.70 10.35
C SER A 68 -2.06 -11.60 9.25
N ALA A 69 -1.25 -11.02 8.37
CA ALA A 69 -0.33 -11.76 7.51
C ALA A 69 1.09 -11.58 8.04
N THR A 70 1.71 -12.67 8.47
CA THR A 70 3.04 -12.65 9.10
C THR A 70 4.07 -13.28 8.17
N PHE A 71 4.91 -12.45 7.57
CA PHE A 71 6.04 -12.86 6.74
C PHE A 71 7.25 -13.21 7.61
N SER A 72 7.86 -14.37 7.37
CA SER A 72 9.02 -14.83 8.13
C SER A 72 10.04 -15.57 7.27
N GLY A 73 11.31 -15.51 7.67
CA GLY A 73 12.43 -16.05 6.92
C GLY A 73 13.77 -15.75 7.61
N SER A 74 14.87 -16.14 6.96
CA SER A 74 16.22 -15.86 7.46
C SER A 74 16.62 -14.38 7.32
N ASN A 75 17.62 -13.94 8.09
CA ASN A 75 18.20 -12.59 8.00
C ASN A 75 19.00 -12.33 6.71
N SER A 76 19.12 -13.31 5.80
CA SER A 76 19.75 -13.12 4.49
C SER A 76 18.82 -12.44 3.47
N ILE A 77 17.54 -12.30 3.82
CA ILE A 77 16.51 -11.69 2.99
C ILE A 77 16.52 -10.18 3.25
N ASN A 78 16.75 -9.41 2.19
CA ASN A 78 16.72 -7.96 2.19
C ASN A 78 15.38 -7.42 1.66
N ASN A 79 14.72 -8.15 0.75
CA ASN A 79 13.46 -7.74 0.15
C ASN A 79 12.45 -8.89 0.16
N ILE A 80 11.24 -8.63 0.64
CA ILE A 80 10.07 -9.50 0.51
C ILE A 80 9.22 -8.93 -0.62
N ILE A 81 9.18 -9.61 -1.76
CA ILE A 81 8.54 -9.11 -2.99
C ILE A 81 7.32 -9.98 -3.29
N SER A 82 6.13 -9.42 -3.09
CA SER A 82 4.86 -10.12 -3.20
C SER A 82 4.03 -9.58 -4.35
N ARG A 83 3.36 -10.48 -5.07
CA ARG A 83 2.35 -10.13 -6.09
C ARG A 83 1.02 -10.83 -5.82
N VAL A 84 -0.08 -10.20 -6.22
CA VAL A 84 -1.40 -10.80 -6.35
C VAL A 84 -1.74 -10.95 -7.83
N SER A 85 -2.03 -12.18 -8.26
CA SER A 85 -2.22 -12.57 -9.66
C SER A 85 -3.66 -12.94 -10.02
N GLY A 86 -4.53 -13.12 -9.02
CA GLY A 86 -5.82 -13.77 -9.20
C GLY A 86 -6.95 -12.98 -9.84
N GLY A 87 -6.74 -11.69 -10.16
CA GLY A 87 -7.75 -10.86 -10.81
C GLY A 87 -8.56 -9.96 -9.88
N ASN A 88 -8.41 -10.12 -8.56
CA ASN A 88 -9.21 -9.42 -7.56
C ASN A 88 -8.41 -8.32 -6.83
N PRO A 89 -9.04 -7.20 -6.47
CA PRO A 89 -8.44 -6.23 -5.56
C PRO A 89 -8.15 -6.82 -4.18
N SER A 90 -7.11 -6.34 -3.51
CA SER A 90 -6.80 -6.70 -2.13
C SER A 90 -7.52 -5.79 -1.14
N ASN A 91 -8.32 -6.36 -0.25
CA ASN A 91 -8.91 -5.68 0.91
C ASN A 91 -8.09 -6.00 2.15
N ILE A 92 -7.34 -5.01 2.64
CA ILE A 92 -6.40 -5.11 3.75
C ILE A 92 -6.98 -4.31 4.91
N ASN A 93 -7.74 -4.96 5.77
CA ASN A 93 -8.32 -4.36 6.98
C ASN A 93 -7.74 -5.03 8.23
N GLY A 94 -6.46 -5.41 8.21
CA GLY A 94 -5.77 -6.10 9.29
C GLY A 94 -4.28 -5.75 9.34
N LEU A 95 -3.48 -6.58 10.01
CA LEU A 95 -2.06 -6.32 10.21
C LEU A 95 -1.21 -7.00 9.12
N ILE A 96 -0.36 -6.23 8.43
CA ILE A 96 0.78 -6.80 7.69
C ILE A 96 2.00 -6.75 8.60
N ARG A 97 2.60 -7.92 8.83
CA ARG A 97 3.77 -8.08 9.70
C ARG A 97 4.93 -8.73 8.95
N SER A 98 6.15 -8.27 9.19
CA SER A 98 7.38 -8.99 8.83
C SER A 98 8.25 -9.17 10.06
N THR A 99 8.66 -10.41 10.32
CA THR A 99 9.64 -10.72 11.38
C THR A 99 11.07 -10.80 10.87
N ILE A 100 11.30 -10.45 9.60
CA ILE A 100 12.62 -10.50 8.96
C ILE A 100 13.35 -9.18 9.23
N PRO A 101 14.48 -9.18 9.96
CA PRO A 101 15.17 -7.94 10.33
C PRO A 101 15.60 -7.12 9.11
N ASN A 102 15.29 -5.83 9.13
CA ASN A 102 15.64 -4.83 8.11
C ASN A 102 15.16 -5.13 6.68
N ALA A 103 14.28 -6.11 6.46
CA ALA A 103 13.80 -6.43 5.13
C ALA A 103 12.74 -5.44 4.65
N ASP A 104 12.93 -4.89 3.45
CA ASP A 104 11.92 -4.08 2.77
C ASP A 104 10.81 -4.97 2.22
N MET A 105 9.59 -4.45 2.17
CA MET A 105 8.43 -5.14 1.63
C MET A 105 7.92 -4.44 0.39
N TYR A 106 7.73 -5.21 -0.68
CA TYR A 106 7.08 -4.78 -1.90
C TYR A 106 5.80 -5.60 -2.08
N PHE A 107 4.65 -4.95 -2.16
CA PHE A 107 3.35 -5.61 -2.33
C PHE A 107 2.64 -5.07 -3.58
N LEU A 108 2.44 -5.95 -4.57
CA LEU A 108 1.84 -5.60 -5.85
C LEU A 108 0.46 -6.24 -6.00
N ASN A 109 -0.55 -5.43 -6.32
CA ASN A 109 -1.81 -5.93 -6.83
C ASN A 109 -2.32 -5.02 -7.97
N PRO A 110 -2.16 -5.42 -9.25
CA PRO A 110 -2.60 -4.64 -10.40
C PRO A 110 -4.11 -4.41 -10.50
N TYR A 111 -4.89 -5.13 -9.70
CA TYR A 111 -6.36 -5.07 -9.70
C TYR A 111 -6.90 -4.08 -8.65
N GLY A 112 -6.02 -3.53 -7.81
CA GLY A 112 -6.37 -2.50 -6.83
C GLY A 112 -6.09 -2.93 -5.40
N ILE A 113 -5.93 -1.94 -4.53
CA ILE A 113 -5.62 -2.15 -3.12
C ILE A 113 -6.52 -1.24 -2.29
N ILE A 114 -7.08 -1.79 -1.21
CA ILE A 114 -7.92 -1.08 -0.26
C ILE A 114 -7.35 -1.34 1.14
N PHE A 115 -6.83 -0.30 1.78
CA PHE A 115 -6.50 -0.33 3.21
C PHE A 115 -7.72 0.16 4.01
N GLY A 116 -8.24 -0.70 4.88
CA GLY A 116 -9.37 -0.41 5.76
C GLY A 116 -8.97 0.24 7.09
N PRO A 117 -9.93 0.62 7.95
CA PRO A 117 -9.65 1.35 9.19
C PRO A 117 -8.74 0.62 10.20
N ASN A 118 -8.67 -0.70 10.12
CA ASN A 118 -7.82 -1.52 11.00
C ASN A 118 -6.49 -1.91 10.35
N ALA A 119 -6.22 -1.42 9.14
CA ALA A 119 -4.96 -1.67 8.46
C ALA A 119 -3.78 -1.07 9.22
N LYS A 120 -2.77 -1.91 9.48
CA LYS A 120 -1.55 -1.53 10.21
C LYS A 120 -0.34 -2.24 9.61
N LEU A 121 0.83 -1.67 9.85
CA LEU A 121 2.12 -2.24 9.49
C LEU A 121 2.92 -2.52 10.77
N ASP A 122 3.56 -3.69 10.82
CA ASP A 122 4.54 -4.10 11.83
C ASP A 122 5.72 -4.74 11.11
N VAL A 123 6.56 -3.89 10.54
CA VAL A 123 7.65 -4.24 9.64
C VAL A 123 8.96 -3.66 10.15
N PHE A 124 10.10 -4.22 9.73
CA PHE A 124 11.43 -3.70 10.09
C PHE A 124 12.05 -2.77 9.04
N GLY A 125 11.73 -2.96 7.76
CA GLY A 125 12.22 -2.15 6.66
C GLY A 125 11.17 -1.21 6.08
N SER A 126 11.42 -0.76 4.86
CA SER A 126 10.51 0.05 4.06
C SER A 126 9.29 -0.75 3.61
N PHE A 127 8.17 -0.06 3.37
CA PHE A 127 6.95 -0.65 2.85
C PHE A 127 6.55 0.06 1.55
N HIS A 128 6.61 -0.68 0.44
CA HIS A 128 6.22 -0.21 -0.88
C HIS A 128 5.01 -1.00 -1.36
N THR A 129 3.90 -0.31 -1.59
CA THR A 129 2.69 -0.92 -2.13
C THR A 129 2.32 -0.30 -3.46
N SER A 130 1.88 -1.13 -4.40
CA SER A 130 1.65 -0.67 -5.76
C SER A 130 0.58 -1.45 -6.51
N THR A 131 -0.11 -0.76 -7.42
CA THR A 131 -0.96 -1.38 -8.45
C THR A 131 -0.25 -1.53 -9.79
N ALA A 132 1.08 -1.44 -9.80
CA ALA A 132 1.90 -1.74 -10.96
C ALA A 132 1.70 -3.18 -11.43
N ASP A 133 1.78 -3.37 -12.74
CA ASP A 133 1.69 -4.67 -13.39
C ASP A 133 2.97 -5.48 -13.20
N TYR A 134 4.11 -4.83 -12.95
CA TYR A 134 5.37 -5.48 -12.63
C TYR A 134 6.30 -4.61 -11.80
N LEU A 135 7.24 -5.25 -11.11
CA LEU A 135 8.48 -4.61 -10.67
C LEU A 135 9.57 -4.89 -11.68
N ARG A 136 10.26 -3.84 -12.13
CA ARG A 136 11.53 -3.99 -12.83
C ARG A 136 12.63 -4.12 -11.79
N LEU A 137 13.43 -5.15 -11.93
CA LEU A 137 14.68 -5.32 -11.22
C LEU A 137 15.81 -4.85 -12.13
N LYS A 138 16.97 -4.54 -11.54
CA LYS A 138 18.19 -4.32 -12.33
C LYS A 138 18.54 -5.58 -13.16
N ASP A 139 19.46 -5.42 -14.10
CA ASP A 139 19.95 -6.51 -14.96
C ASP A 139 18.84 -7.23 -15.76
N MET A 140 17.85 -6.46 -16.22
CA MET A 140 16.69 -6.93 -17.01
C MET A 140 15.71 -7.84 -16.25
N GLY A 141 15.87 -8.02 -14.93
CA GLY A 141 14.91 -8.78 -14.13
C GLY A 141 13.53 -8.11 -14.13
N LYS A 142 12.48 -8.92 -14.07
CA LYS A 142 11.10 -8.44 -14.07
C LYS A 142 10.25 -9.37 -13.22
N PHE A 143 9.49 -8.83 -12.28
CA PHE A 143 8.54 -9.61 -11.50
C PHE A 143 7.12 -9.15 -11.83
N ASN A 144 6.40 -9.92 -12.63
CA ASN A 144 5.15 -9.50 -13.26
C ASN A 144 3.92 -10.09 -12.54
N ALA A 145 2.93 -9.26 -12.23
CA ALA A 145 1.71 -9.63 -11.52
C ALA A 145 0.52 -9.95 -12.43
N ARG A 146 0.57 -9.61 -13.72
CA ARG A 146 -0.45 -9.99 -14.72
C ARG A 146 -0.02 -11.15 -15.60
N ASN A 147 1.14 -11.01 -16.25
CA ASN A 147 1.70 -12.03 -17.13
C ASN A 147 2.80 -12.79 -16.38
N LEU A 148 2.41 -13.80 -15.61
CA LEU A 148 3.35 -14.48 -14.70
C LEU A 148 4.53 -15.12 -15.44
N ASN A 149 4.31 -15.58 -16.68
CA ASN A 149 5.34 -16.15 -17.56
C ASN A 149 6.41 -15.14 -18.02
N ASP A 150 6.13 -13.84 -17.94
CA ASP A 150 7.09 -12.78 -18.27
C ASP A 150 8.01 -12.46 -17.08
N SER A 151 7.96 -13.26 -16.01
CA SER A 151 8.76 -13.02 -14.81
C SER A 151 10.14 -13.66 -14.92
N LEU A 152 11.17 -12.87 -14.65
CA LEU A 152 12.55 -13.28 -14.49
C LEU A 152 13.01 -12.89 -13.08
N LEU A 153 13.09 -13.88 -12.20
CA LEU A 153 13.54 -13.71 -10.82
C LEU A 153 15.07 -13.60 -10.80
N THR A 154 15.58 -12.56 -10.14
CA THR A 154 17.02 -12.29 -10.05
C THR A 154 17.40 -11.84 -8.65
N VAL A 155 18.71 -11.82 -8.38
CA VAL A 155 19.28 -11.24 -7.16
C VAL A 155 19.32 -9.71 -7.18
N ALA A 156 18.96 -9.11 -8.32
CA ALA A 156 19.14 -7.70 -8.58
C ALA A 156 18.12 -6.86 -7.78
N SER A 157 18.49 -5.64 -7.41
CA SER A 157 17.61 -4.75 -6.64
C SER A 157 16.40 -4.31 -7.46
N VAL A 158 15.29 -3.99 -6.80
CA VAL A 158 14.15 -3.31 -7.43
C VAL A 158 14.62 -1.94 -7.96
N GLU A 159 14.10 -1.56 -9.12
CA GLU A 159 14.46 -0.32 -9.82
C GLU A 159 13.23 0.51 -10.19
N ALA A 160 12.13 -0.13 -10.60
CA ALA A 160 10.95 0.60 -11.06
C ALA A 160 9.64 -0.15 -10.85
N PHE A 161 8.56 0.62 -10.77
CA PHE A 161 7.17 0.16 -10.79
C PHE A 161 6.61 0.38 -12.19
N GLY A 162 6.23 -0.69 -12.87
CA GLY A 162 5.83 -0.64 -14.28
C GLY A 162 4.35 -0.91 -14.52
N PHE A 163 3.75 -0.07 -15.37
CA PHE A 163 2.34 -0.07 -15.73
C PHE A 163 2.19 -0.31 -17.22
N LEU A 164 1.42 -1.33 -17.58
CA LEU A 164 1.14 -1.78 -18.93
C LEU A 164 -0.22 -1.30 -19.45
N THR A 165 -1.07 -0.76 -18.58
CA THR A 165 -2.44 -0.32 -18.92
C THR A 165 -2.57 1.21 -18.84
N ASN A 166 -3.53 1.76 -19.60
CA ASN A 166 -3.87 3.19 -19.55
C ASN A 166 -4.92 3.53 -18.48
N THR A 167 -5.28 2.57 -17.65
CA THR A 167 -6.17 2.77 -16.50
C THR A 167 -5.65 1.94 -15.32
N PRO A 168 -4.47 2.29 -14.76
CA PRO A 168 -3.96 1.60 -13.58
C PRO A 168 -4.99 1.59 -12.46
N ALA A 169 -5.08 0.47 -11.72
CA ALA A 169 -6.05 0.37 -10.64
C ALA A 169 -5.71 1.31 -9.48
N SER A 170 -6.74 1.74 -8.74
CA SER A 170 -6.58 2.67 -7.61
C SER A 170 -6.00 2.02 -6.36
N ILE A 171 -5.35 2.83 -5.52
CA ILE A 171 -5.09 2.52 -4.11
C ILE A 171 -6.02 3.37 -3.25
N ASN A 172 -6.81 2.73 -2.40
CA ASN A 172 -7.75 3.40 -1.50
C ASN A 172 -7.32 3.19 -0.05
N ILE A 173 -7.28 4.25 0.75
CA ILE A 173 -6.94 4.19 2.17
C ILE A 173 -8.08 4.84 2.95
N LYS A 174 -8.60 4.12 3.94
CA LYS A 174 -9.80 4.50 4.70
C LYS A 174 -9.50 4.48 6.18
N SER A 175 -9.32 5.65 6.78
CA SER A 175 -9.06 5.83 8.23
C SER A 175 -7.97 4.90 8.80
N SER A 176 -6.96 4.57 8.00
CA SER A 176 -5.87 3.66 8.37
C SER A 176 -4.70 4.42 8.96
N LYS A 177 -3.86 3.73 9.74
CA LYS A 177 -2.60 4.26 10.27
C LYS A 177 -1.45 3.42 9.75
N LEU A 178 -0.77 3.92 8.71
CA LEU A 178 0.32 3.21 8.04
C LEU A 178 1.64 3.88 8.39
N TYR A 179 2.37 3.26 9.30
CA TYR A 179 3.64 3.77 9.82
C TYR A 179 4.75 2.80 9.45
N VAL A 180 5.90 3.35 9.05
CA VAL A 180 7.14 2.58 8.88
C VAL A 180 8.14 2.96 9.97
N PRO A 181 9.14 2.10 10.25
CA PRO A 181 10.19 2.42 11.22
C PRO A 181 11.03 3.64 10.82
N LYS A 182 11.87 4.09 11.76
CA LYS A 182 12.81 5.19 11.55
C LYS A 182 13.71 4.96 10.34
N ASN A 183 13.97 6.01 9.56
CA ASN A 183 14.80 6.00 8.35
C ASN A 183 14.29 5.06 7.24
N GLN A 184 13.00 4.68 7.28
CA GLN A 184 12.40 3.81 6.27
C GLN A 184 11.47 4.58 5.34
N THR A 185 11.16 3.97 4.20
CA THR A 185 10.30 4.54 3.17
C THR A 185 8.90 3.92 3.23
N LEU A 186 7.87 4.76 3.15
CA LEU A 186 6.50 4.37 2.83
C LEU A 186 6.18 4.81 1.40
N SER A 187 5.91 3.89 0.49
CA SER A 187 5.57 4.22 -0.90
C SER A 187 4.18 3.71 -1.30
N LEU A 188 3.37 4.60 -1.87
CA LEU A 188 2.08 4.32 -2.47
C LEU A 188 2.13 4.72 -3.95
N ILE A 189 2.23 3.74 -4.84
CA ILE A 189 2.47 4.00 -6.27
C ILE A 189 1.43 3.25 -7.11
N GLY A 190 0.54 3.94 -7.80
CA GLY A 190 -0.56 3.27 -8.49
C GLY A 190 -1.26 4.12 -9.53
N GLY A 191 -2.51 3.74 -9.83
CA GLY A 191 -3.46 4.63 -10.47
C GLY A 191 -3.91 5.72 -9.52
N ASP A 192 -5.20 6.00 -9.47
CA ASP A 192 -5.72 7.00 -8.54
C ASP A 192 -5.41 6.63 -7.09
N LEU A 193 -4.91 7.60 -6.32
CA LEU A 193 -4.68 7.47 -4.88
C LEU A 193 -5.81 8.19 -4.15
N ASN A 194 -6.62 7.45 -3.39
CA ASN A 194 -7.77 8.00 -2.67
C ASN A 194 -7.60 7.77 -1.17
N MET A 195 -7.33 8.82 -0.41
CA MET A 195 -7.22 8.79 1.04
C MET A 195 -8.39 9.52 1.64
N ASN A 196 -9.19 8.80 2.44
CA ASN A 196 -10.39 9.36 3.04
C ASN A 196 -10.44 9.01 4.52
N GLY A 197 -10.24 10.02 5.35
CA GLY A 197 -10.48 9.96 6.78
C GLY A 197 -11.95 10.13 7.12
N ASP A 198 -12.52 9.15 7.81
CA ASP A 198 -13.85 9.24 8.43
C ASP A 198 -13.73 9.84 9.83
N LEU A 199 -14.13 11.10 9.98
CA LEU A 199 -14.07 11.85 11.24
C LEU A 199 -14.88 11.21 12.37
N SER A 200 -15.85 10.33 12.06
CA SER A 200 -16.59 9.59 13.09
C SER A 200 -15.74 8.52 13.80
N LEU A 201 -14.57 8.19 13.24
CA LEU A 201 -13.61 7.25 13.81
C LEU A 201 -12.47 7.95 14.57
N ASN A 202 -12.54 9.28 14.75
CA ASN A 202 -11.57 10.00 15.55
C ASN A 202 -11.57 9.47 16.99
N ASN A 203 -10.38 9.12 17.48
CA ASN A 203 -10.20 8.65 18.84
C ASN A 203 -9.77 9.83 19.73
N GLU A 204 -10.66 10.30 20.60
CA GLU A 204 -10.39 11.41 21.52
C GLU A 204 -9.24 11.15 22.50
N SER A 205 -8.84 9.88 22.71
CA SER A 205 -7.69 9.51 23.54
C SER A 205 -6.36 9.52 22.79
N GLU A 206 -6.39 9.72 21.47
CA GLU A 206 -5.16 9.80 20.69
C GLU A 206 -4.43 11.12 20.97
N THR A 207 -3.11 11.07 21.05
CA THR A 207 -2.28 12.25 21.35
C THR A 207 -1.51 12.75 20.13
N PHE A 208 -1.14 11.84 19.25
CA PHE A 208 -0.39 12.15 18.03
C PHE A 208 -1.36 12.53 16.90
N HIS A 209 -1.37 13.78 16.45
CA HIS A 209 -2.28 14.31 15.41
C HIS A 209 -3.75 13.83 15.54
N PRO A 210 -4.42 14.02 16.70
CA PRO A 210 -5.72 13.38 17.00
C PRO A 210 -6.89 13.86 16.14
N LYS A 211 -6.74 14.99 15.44
CA LYS A 211 -7.76 15.51 14.53
C LYS A 211 -7.97 14.63 13.31
N PHE A 212 -6.97 13.83 12.93
CA PHE A 212 -6.96 13.07 11.70
C PHE A 212 -7.18 11.57 11.98
N PRO A 213 -8.20 10.95 11.37
CA PRO A 213 -8.44 9.51 11.51
C PRO A 213 -7.53 8.67 10.59
N LEU A 214 -6.99 9.27 9.52
CA LEU A 214 -6.05 8.63 8.58
C LEU A 214 -4.66 9.25 8.74
N LYS A 215 -3.63 8.41 8.91
CA LYS A 215 -2.24 8.85 9.08
C LYS A 215 -1.25 8.03 8.29
N LEU A 216 -0.37 8.70 7.57
CA LEU A 216 0.82 8.12 6.96
C LEU A 216 2.05 8.72 7.63
N PHE A 217 2.99 7.88 8.08
CA PHE A 217 4.14 8.36 8.85
C PHE A 217 5.43 7.62 8.53
N ALA A 218 6.51 8.38 8.37
CA ALA A 218 7.87 7.87 8.24
C ALA A 218 8.85 8.77 9.00
N GLU A 219 9.19 8.39 10.24
CA GLU A 219 10.13 9.14 11.08
C GLU A 219 11.56 9.11 10.47
N PHE A 220 12.19 10.26 10.26
CA PHE A 220 13.48 10.43 9.55
C PHE A 220 13.50 9.80 8.14
N GLY A 221 12.32 9.52 7.61
CA GLY A 221 12.14 8.58 6.53
C GLY A 221 11.75 9.27 5.25
N ARG A 222 10.97 8.55 4.45
CA ARG A 222 10.49 9.06 3.19
C ARG A 222 9.08 8.60 2.90
N ILE A 223 8.24 9.48 2.39
CA ILE A 223 6.93 9.15 1.84
C ILE A 223 6.94 9.40 0.33
N ASN A 224 6.57 8.41 -0.46
CA ASN A 224 6.40 8.52 -1.90
C ASN A 224 4.93 8.32 -2.28
N LEU A 225 4.33 9.31 -2.91
CA LEU A 225 3.00 9.24 -3.49
C LEU A 225 3.11 9.44 -5.00
N ALA A 226 2.83 8.41 -5.79
CA ALA A 226 2.82 8.51 -7.25
C ALA A 226 1.52 7.96 -7.83
N SER A 227 0.86 8.77 -8.68
CA SER A 227 -0.36 8.39 -9.37
C SER A 227 -0.20 8.51 -10.88
N LEU A 228 -0.65 7.49 -11.62
CA LEU A 228 -0.54 7.39 -13.07
C LEU A 228 -1.91 7.22 -13.72
N SER A 229 -2.09 7.85 -14.88
CA SER A 229 -3.27 7.70 -15.74
C SER A 229 -2.95 7.11 -17.12
N SER A 230 -1.71 6.63 -17.33
CA SER A 230 -1.31 5.93 -18.55
C SER A 230 -0.30 4.82 -18.24
N SER A 231 0.00 3.99 -19.25
CA SER A 231 1.14 3.08 -19.18
C SER A 231 2.47 3.85 -19.06
N GLY A 232 3.46 3.23 -18.41
CA GLY A 232 4.79 3.78 -18.22
C GLY A 232 5.44 3.23 -16.94
N GLU A 233 6.46 3.91 -16.43
CA GLU A 233 7.15 3.50 -15.21
C GLU A 233 7.30 4.65 -14.22
N VAL A 234 7.32 4.29 -12.93
CA VAL A 234 7.79 5.13 -11.83
C VAL A 234 9.14 4.59 -11.36
N ILE A 235 10.14 5.45 -11.37
CA ILE A 235 11.50 5.14 -10.94
C ILE A 235 11.81 6.02 -9.72
N PRO A 236 11.72 5.48 -8.50
CA PRO A 236 12.23 6.16 -7.32
C PRO A 236 13.74 6.27 -7.39
N ASN A 237 14.27 7.43 -7.02
CA ASN A 237 15.69 7.66 -6.79
C ASN A 237 15.88 8.47 -5.52
N ASP A 238 17.12 8.67 -5.08
CA ASP A 238 17.44 9.36 -3.82
C ASP A 238 16.83 10.75 -3.70
N THR A 239 16.65 11.45 -4.82
CA THR A 239 16.15 12.83 -4.89
C THR A 239 14.67 12.97 -5.25
N GLY A 240 13.93 11.87 -5.42
CA GLY A 240 12.50 11.93 -5.70
C GLY A 240 11.98 10.82 -6.62
N LEU A 241 11.01 11.18 -7.45
CA LEU A 241 10.27 10.25 -8.33
C LEU A 241 10.38 10.68 -9.79
N ILE A 242 10.85 9.79 -10.66
CA ILE A 242 10.78 9.97 -12.12
C ILE A 242 9.56 9.20 -12.62
N ILE A 243 8.65 9.88 -13.34
CA ILE A 243 7.48 9.26 -13.99
C ILE A 243 7.62 9.45 -15.49
N ASN A 244 7.56 8.33 -16.23
CA ASN A 244 7.56 8.31 -17.69
C ASN A 244 6.15 7.95 -18.21
N ALA A 245 5.14 8.67 -17.73
CA ALA A 245 3.72 8.43 -17.97
C ALA A 245 2.91 9.70 -17.70
N ASN A 246 1.64 9.70 -18.08
CA ASN A 246 0.69 10.73 -17.67
C ASN A 246 0.36 10.58 -16.18
N GLY A 247 0.29 11.70 -15.46
CA GLY A 247 -0.07 11.72 -14.04
C GLY A 247 -1.56 11.39 -13.82
N GLY A 248 -1.84 10.64 -12.76
CA GLY A 248 -3.20 10.29 -12.30
C GLY A 248 -3.74 11.22 -11.22
N LYS A 249 -4.85 10.85 -10.57
CA LYS A 249 -5.45 11.66 -9.52
C LYS A 249 -4.98 11.23 -8.12
N ILE A 250 -4.62 12.20 -7.29
CA ILE A 250 -4.37 12.03 -5.86
C ILE A 250 -5.41 12.87 -5.11
N THR A 251 -6.27 12.22 -4.34
CA THR A 251 -7.29 12.87 -3.49
C THR A 251 -7.03 12.51 -2.05
N ILE A 252 -6.85 13.52 -1.19
CA ILE A 252 -6.54 13.34 0.22
C ILE A 252 -7.52 14.19 1.04
N ASN A 253 -8.26 13.52 1.93
CA ASN A 253 -9.30 14.14 2.74
C ASN A 253 -9.18 13.70 4.21
N ASN A 254 -9.26 14.65 5.15
CA ASN A 254 -9.18 14.40 6.60
C ASN A 254 -7.99 13.51 6.97
N THR A 255 -6.82 13.83 6.44
CA THR A 255 -5.63 12.99 6.56
C THR A 255 -4.44 13.81 7.02
N TRP A 256 -3.60 13.21 7.86
CA TRP A 256 -2.28 13.73 8.16
C TRP A 256 -1.21 12.85 7.52
N ILE A 257 -0.23 13.47 6.88
CA ILE A 257 0.92 12.79 6.26
C ILE A 257 2.14 13.52 6.74
N GLY A 258 3.02 12.81 7.45
CA GLY A 258 4.18 13.46 8.02
C GLY A 258 5.46 12.65 7.98
N VAL A 259 6.54 13.41 8.00
CA VAL A 259 7.91 12.95 8.24
C VAL A 259 8.45 13.81 9.38
N SER A 260 9.18 13.23 10.34
CA SER A 260 9.64 13.99 11.51
C SER A 260 10.99 13.53 12.09
N GLY A 261 11.59 14.36 12.94
CA GLY A 261 12.86 14.12 13.65
C GLY A 261 14.01 14.98 13.11
N ASN A 262 15.22 14.89 13.64
CA ASN A 262 16.45 15.52 13.09
C ASN A 262 16.59 15.33 11.56
N GLY A 263 16.31 16.39 10.79
CA GLY A 263 16.25 16.39 9.32
C GLY A 263 14.85 16.19 8.71
N ALA A 264 13.84 15.87 9.51
CA ALA A 264 12.45 15.49 9.18
C ALA A 264 12.27 14.29 8.23
N GLY A 265 13.07 14.15 7.17
CA GLY A 265 12.85 13.23 6.06
C GLY A 265 12.09 13.89 4.90
N ASN A 266 11.75 13.13 3.85
CA ASN A 266 11.21 13.70 2.61
C ASN A 266 9.80 13.22 2.26
N ILE A 267 9.00 14.11 1.66
CA ILE A 267 7.72 13.74 1.04
C ILE A 267 7.79 14.07 -0.45
N PHE A 268 7.66 13.06 -1.31
CA PHE A 268 7.61 13.24 -2.77
C PHE A 268 6.23 12.87 -3.29
N ILE A 269 5.57 13.83 -3.94
CA ILE A 269 4.23 13.68 -4.52
C ILE A 269 4.32 13.94 -6.02
N LYS A 270 3.86 12.97 -6.83
CA LYS A 270 3.87 13.12 -8.29
C LYS A 270 2.62 12.54 -8.93
N GLY A 271 1.95 13.33 -9.76
CA GLY A 271 0.66 12.98 -10.35
C GLY A 271 0.18 14.02 -11.33
N GLY A 272 -1.07 13.92 -11.77
CA GLY A 272 -1.70 14.89 -12.66
C GLY A 272 -2.51 15.89 -11.85
N ASN A 273 -3.55 15.41 -11.16
CA ASN A 273 -4.38 16.24 -10.29
C ASN A 273 -4.11 15.88 -8.82
N PHE A 274 -3.75 16.86 -8.01
CA PHE A 274 -3.61 16.69 -6.56
C PHE A 274 -4.59 17.58 -5.81
N GLU A 275 -5.48 16.93 -5.07
CA GLU A 275 -6.54 17.58 -4.29
C GLU A 275 -6.34 17.24 -2.81
N LEU A 276 -6.10 18.26 -1.99
CA LEU A 276 -5.89 18.16 -0.55
C LEU A 276 -7.02 18.91 0.16
N PHE A 277 -7.81 18.20 0.95
CA PHE A 277 -8.97 18.71 1.68
C PHE A 277 -8.86 18.44 3.17
N ASN A 278 -8.99 19.47 4.01
CA ASN A 278 -8.99 19.33 5.48
C ASN A 278 -7.86 18.41 5.98
N SER A 279 -6.66 18.59 5.45
CA SER A 279 -5.53 17.66 5.58
C SER A 279 -4.22 18.40 5.75
N GLU A 280 -3.28 17.77 6.41
CA GLU A 280 -1.96 18.32 6.73
C GLU A 280 -0.87 17.46 6.07
N LEU A 281 0.05 18.11 5.33
CA LEU A 281 1.34 17.54 4.95
C LEU A 281 2.43 18.24 5.74
N GLU A 282 3.22 17.49 6.49
CA GLU A 282 4.12 18.08 7.49
C GLU A 282 5.51 17.43 7.44
N GLY A 283 6.54 18.27 7.45
CA GLY A 283 7.91 17.89 7.75
C GLY A 283 8.38 18.58 9.02
N ASP A 284 8.43 17.87 10.16
CA ASP A 284 8.81 18.45 11.45
C ASP A 284 10.22 18.04 11.86
N SER A 285 11.17 18.98 11.87
CA SER A 285 12.55 18.74 12.29
C SER A 285 12.87 19.27 13.67
N LEU A 286 13.75 18.55 14.37
CA LEU A 286 14.38 18.99 15.61
C LEU A 286 15.87 19.26 15.32
N ASP A 287 16.39 20.41 15.74
CA ASP A 287 17.81 20.79 15.75
C ASP A 287 18.51 20.93 14.37
N GLU A 288 17.96 20.37 13.29
CA GLU A 288 18.45 20.49 11.90
C GLU A 288 17.36 21.00 10.95
N ASP A 289 17.75 21.47 9.77
CA ASP A 289 16.80 21.90 8.73
C ASP A 289 15.89 20.72 8.33
N SER A 290 14.57 20.94 8.28
CA SER A 290 13.65 19.95 7.70
C SER A 290 13.95 19.74 6.22
N GLU A 291 13.93 18.47 5.79
CA GLU A 291 14.10 18.09 4.39
C GLU A 291 12.85 18.45 3.56
N THR A 292 12.76 17.92 2.32
CA THR A 292 11.91 18.50 1.28
C THR A 292 10.51 17.86 1.23
N ILE A 293 9.48 18.71 1.10
CA ILE A 293 8.18 18.33 0.51
C ILE A 293 8.19 18.78 -0.96
N ASP A 294 8.33 17.83 -1.88
CA ASP A 294 8.34 18.08 -3.33
C ASP A 294 7.05 17.59 -3.98
N ILE A 295 6.34 18.51 -4.64
CA ILE A 295 5.03 18.26 -5.27
C ILE A 295 5.14 18.61 -6.74
N GLN A 296 5.09 17.59 -7.60
CA GLN A 296 5.17 17.71 -9.06
C GLN A 296 3.86 17.24 -9.69
N VAL A 297 2.94 18.18 -9.94
CA VAL A 297 1.59 17.92 -10.44
C VAL A 297 1.16 18.94 -11.49
N ASP A 298 0.22 18.56 -12.37
CA ASP A 298 -0.34 19.47 -13.37
C ASP A 298 -1.31 20.47 -12.74
N ASN A 299 -2.13 20.00 -11.79
CA ASN A 299 -3.12 20.81 -11.07
C ASN A 299 -3.05 20.53 -9.57
N LEU A 300 -3.05 21.60 -8.78
CA LEU A 300 -3.09 21.57 -7.32
C LEU A 300 -4.33 22.30 -6.81
N LEU A 301 -5.12 21.61 -5.99
CA LEU A 301 -6.25 22.17 -5.25
C LEU A 301 -6.06 21.95 -3.75
N LEU A 302 -6.05 23.05 -2.99
CA LEU A 302 -5.97 23.04 -1.52
C LEU A 302 -7.24 23.68 -0.94
N ASN A 303 -7.90 23.02 0.00
CA ASN A 303 -9.06 23.57 0.69
C ASN A 303 -9.13 23.10 2.15
N GLY A 304 -8.99 24.03 3.08
CA GLY A 304 -8.92 23.72 4.52
C GLY A 304 -7.67 22.94 4.91
N SER A 305 -6.62 22.99 4.09
CA SER A 305 -5.42 22.16 4.21
C SER A 305 -4.16 23.00 4.43
N GLU A 306 -3.16 22.36 5.03
CA GLU A 306 -1.86 22.94 5.33
C GLU A 306 -0.73 22.06 4.78
N ILE A 307 0.33 22.70 4.30
CA ILE A 307 1.58 22.08 3.88
C ILE A 307 2.69 22.88 4.56
N SER A 308 3.41 22.27 5.48
CA SER A 308 4.46 22.95 6.24
C SER A 308 5.73 22.10 6.37
N THR A 309 6.85 22.79 6.50
CA THR A 309 8.13 22.23 6.91
C THR A 309 8.62 23.11 8.06
N ASP A 310 8.67 22.56 9.25
CA ASP A 310 8.99 23.28 10.48
C ASP A 310 10.31 22.75 11.06
N THR A 311 11.10 23.65 11.64
CA THR A 311 12.33 23.29 12.38
C THR A 311 12.24 23.92 13.76
N HIS A 312 12.29 23.07 14.78
CA HIS A 312 12.32 23.43 16.18
C HIS A 312 13.76 23.28 16.71
N GLY A 313 14.21 24.21 17.55
CA GLY A 313 15.53 24.15 18.21
C GLY A 313 15.45 24.39 19.70
#